data_AF-A0A0B6XY34-F1
#
_entry.id   AF-A0A0B6XY34-F1
#
_cell.length_a   1.000
_cell.length_b   1.000
_cell.length_c   1.000
_cell.angle_alpha   90.00
_cell.angle_beta   90.00
_cell.angle_gamma   90.00
#
_symmetry.space_group_name_H-M   'P 1'
#
loop_
_entity.id
_entity.type
_entity.pdbx_description
1 polymer ?
#
loop_
_entity_poly.entity_id
_entity_poly.type
_entity_poly.pdbx_seq_one_letter_code
_entity_poly.pdbx_strand_id
1 'polypeptide(L)'
;DVKNNMAILRDPHNKWYVNESLLPARTTWPQFCSGYFSVFTGEAIPLLYEASFGIQQFIPIDDAYLFGLLVERNVSLEFINIHDQISVNERPDPDKEISVNGKFEFICFRIKSDDDHTQLWTLRSNKLSSWEQEHSSYFKSFHNSEASTFVVV
;
A
#
# COMPACT_ATOMS: atom_id res chain seq x y z
N ASP A 1 -0.18 -8.48 2.48
CA ASP A 1 -0.14 -9.77 3.21
C ASP A 1 -0.59 -9.63 4.65
N VAL A 2 -1.59 -10.40 5.06
CA VAL A 2 -1.99 -10.45 6.47
C VAL A 2 -0.93 -11.20 7.28
N LYS A 3 -0.46 -10.59 8.37
CA LYS A 3 0.48 -11.17 9.33
C LYS A 3 -0.22 -11.39 10.66
N ASN A 4 0.05 -12.54 11.27
CA ASN A 4 -0.48 -12.94 12.57
C ASN A 4 0.68 -13.34 13.49
N ASN A 5 0.60 -12.98 14.77
CA ASN A 5 1.56 -13.37 15.82
C ASN A 5 3.03 -13.09 15.46
N MET A 6 3.30 -12.05 14.67
CA MET A 6 4.68 -11.69 14.34
C MET A 6 5.40 -11.16 15.58
N ALA A 7 6.60 -11.67 15.84
CA ALA A 7 7.41 -11.22 16.97
C ALA A 7 7.83 -9.75 16.81
N ILE A 8 7.81 -9.02 17.93
CA ILE A 8 8.40 -7.68 18.01
C ILE A 8 9.91 -7.85 18.17
N LEU A 9 10.68 -7.31 17.22
CA LEU A 9 12.13 -7.45 17.21
C LEU A 9 12.77 -6.44 18.16
N ARG A 10 13.55 -6.95 19.12
CA ARG A 10 14.20 -6.17 20.19
C ARG A 10 15.72 -6.05 20.04
N ASP A 11 16.27 -6.51 18.92
CA ASP A 11 17.68 -6.31 18.58
C ASP A 11 17.88 -4.93 17.93
N PRO A 12 18.68 -4.02 18.52
CA PRO A 12 18.96 -2.69 17.97
C PRO A 12 19.59 -2.68 16.58
N HIS A 13 20.17 -3.80 16.11
CA HIS A 13 20.75 -3.92 14.78
C HIS A 13 19.73 -4.34 13.72
N ASN A 14 18.50 -4.66 14.12
CA ASN A 14 17.44 -5.02 13.19
C ASN A 14 16.78 -3.77 12.61
N LYS A 15 16.56 -3.74 11.30
CA LYS A 15 15.87 -2.62 10.63
C LYS A 15 14.45 -2.37 11.15
N TRP A 16 13.81 -3.39 11.73
CA TRP A 16 12.49 -3.32 12.34
C TRP A 16 12.54 -3.36 13.88
N TYR A 17 13.65 -2.90 14.46
CA TYR A 17 13.80 -2.79 15.90
C TYR A 17 12.74 -1.88 16.52
N VAL A 18 12.13 -2.36 17.61
CA VAL A 18 11.24 -1.55 18.44
C VAL A 18 11.74 -1.62 19.88
N ASN A 19 11.96 -0.44 20.48
CA ASN A 19 12.38 -0.35 21.87
C ASN A 19 11.31 -0.92 22.81
N GLU A 20 11.73 -1.69 23.81
CA GLU A 20 10.84 -2.26 24.84
C GLU A 20 10.04 -1.16 25.55
N SER A 21 10.58 0.04 25.71
CA SER A 21 9.89 1.17 26.34
C SER A 21 8.66 1.67 25.57
N LEU A 22 8.60 1.43 24.24
CA LEU A 22 7.47 1.85 23.40
C LEU A 22 6.27 0.92 23.55
N LEU A 23 6.53 -0.38 23.75
CA LEU A 23 5.50 -1.40 23.90
C LEU A 23 5.92 -2.38 25.01
N PRO A 24 5.80 -1.97 26.29
CA PRO A 24 6.27 -2.77 27.41
C PRO A 24 5.53 -4.10 27.50
N ALA A 25 6.28 -5.19 27.76
CA ALA A 25 5.76 -6.54 27.93
C ALA A 25 5.05 -7.16 26.71
N ARG A 26 4.94 -6.43 25.59
CA ARG A 26 4.39 -6.95 24.34
C ARG A 26 5.49 -7.67 23.58
N THR A 27 5.21 -8.92 23.20
CA THR A 27 6.15 -9.79 22.47
C THR A 27 5.76 -10.00 21.01
N THR A 28 4.48 -9.79 20.68
CA THR A 28 3.94 -9.96 19.32
C THR A 28 3.10 -8.77 18.87
N TRP A 29 3.16 -8.49 17.58
CA TRP A 29 2.24 -7.58 16.91
C TRP A 29 0.82 -8.15 16.91
N PRO A 30 -0.22 -7.29 16.94
CA PRO A 30 -1.58 -7.67 16.57
C PRO A 30 -1.61 -8.25 15.16
N GLN A 31 -2.75 -8.77 14.73
CA GLN A 31 -2.98 -9.01 13.30
C GLN A 31 -2.87 -7.68 12.53
N PHE A 32 -2.11 -7.65 11.44
CA PHE A 32 -1.98 -6.46 10.59
C PHE A 32 -1.72 -6.82 9.12
N CYS A 33 -1.92 -5.86 8.22
CA CYS A 33 -1.55 -5.99 6.81
C CYS A 33 -0.13 -5.47 6.60
N SER A 34 0.83 -6.36 6.34
CA SER A 34 2.17 -5.98 5.92
C SER A 34 2.30 -5.92 4.40
N GLY A 35 3.19 -5.08 3.89
CA GLY A 35 3.56 -5.08 2.48
C GLY A 35 3.98 -3.71 1.97
N TYR A 36 4.25 -3.64 0.67
CA TYR A 36 4.62 -2.39 0.01
C TYR A 36 3.44 -1.44 -0.17
N PHE A 37 2.22 -1.97 -0.26
CA PHE A 37 0.99 -1.19 -0.33
C PHE A 37 -0.15 -1.95 0.34
N SER A 38 -1.18 -1.21 0.75
CA SER A 38 -2.46 -1.75 1.21
C SER A 38 -3.59 -0.99 0.54
N VAL A 39 -4.68 -1.68 0.23
CA VAL A 39 -5.91 -1.07 -0.30
C VAL A 39 -6.97 -1.20 0.77
N PHE A 40 -7.60 -0.09 1.13
CA PHE A 40 -8.66 -0.03 2.13
C PHE A 40 -9.67 1.06 1.76
N THR A 41 -10.89 0.96 2.30
CA THR A 41 -11.95 1.93 1.98
C THR A 41 -11.67 3.27 2.65
N GLY A 42 -12.15 4.36 2.03
CA GLY A 42 -12.03 5.70 2.61
C GLY A 42 -12.71 5.84 3.98
N GLU A 43 -13.67 4.97 4.29
CA GLU A 43 -14.37 4.93 5.57
C GLU A 43 -13.45 4.53 6.73
N ALA A 44 -12.38 3.77 6.46
CA ALA A 44 -11.40 3.42 7.49
C ALA A 44 -10.53 4.61 7.91
N ILE A 45 -10.36 5.63 7.06
CA ILE A 45 -9.50 6.80 7.34
C ILE A 45 -9.92 7.53 8.62
N PRO A 46 -11.17 8.02 8.78
CA PRO A 46 -11.57 8.72 10.00
C PRO A 46 -11.49 7.82 11.24
N LEU A 47 -11.78 6.52 11.11
CA LEU A 47 -11.72 5.58 12.24
C LEU A 47 -10.28 5.39 12.74
N LEU A 48 -9.34 5.17 11.82
CA LEU A 48 -7.92 5.05 12.14
C LEU A 48 -7.35 6.37 12.67
N TYR A 49 -7.77 7.50 12.09
CA TYR A 49 -7.36 8.82 12.55
C TYR A 49 -7.81 9.08 13.99
N GLU A 50 -9.07 8.81 14.34
CA GLU A 50 -9.56 8.96 15.71
C GLU A 50 -8.86 8.00 16.69
N ALA A 51 -8.64 6.74 16.28
CA ALA A 51 -7.91 5.77 17.10
C ALA A 51 -6.46 6.21 17.39
N SER A 52 -5.84 6.99 16.49
CA SER A 52 -4.46 7.46 16.62
C SER A 52 -4.24 8.36 17.83
N PHE A 53 -5.25 9.14 18.24
CA PHE A 53 -5.17 9.97 19.45
C PHE A 53 -5.06 9.16 20.74
N GLY A 54 -5.41 7.87 20.69
CA GLY A 54 -5.29 6.97 21.82
C GLY A 54 -3.88 6.42 22.05
N ILE A 55 -2.99 6.49 21.05
CA ILE A 55 -1.61 5.99 21.14
C ILE A 55 -0.66 7.18 21.21
N GLN A 56 -0.02 7.35 22.36
CA GLN A 56 0.88 8.48 22.59
C GLN A 56 2.32 8.20 22.11
N GLN A 57 2.66 6.93 21.90
CA GLN A 57 3.98 6.52 21.47
C GLN A 57 4.06 6.50 19.94
N PHE A 58 5.13 7.06 19.40
CA PHE A 58 5.49 6.85 18.00
C PHE A 58 6.02 5.43 17.81
N ILE A 59 5.35 4.64 16.97
CA ILE A 59 5.76 3.28 16.62
C ILE A 59 6.33 3.31 15.19
N PRO A 60 7.62 2.95 14.98
CA PRO A 60 8.31 3.16 13.70
C PRO A 60 7.96 2.11 12.62
N ILE A 61 6.89 1.35 12.82
CA ILE A 61 6.42 0.29 11.93
C ILE A 61 5.00 0.68 11.53
N ASP A 62 4.87 1.36 10.41
CA ASP A 62 3.66 2.04 9.95
C ASP A 62 2.50 1.08 9.69
N ASP A 63 2.78 -0.06 9.04
CA ASP A 63 1.81 -1.10 8.74
C ASP A 63 1.27 -1.78 10.01
N ALA A 64 2.15 -2.12 10.97
CA ALA A 64 1.77 -2.67 12.27
C ALA A 64 1.09 -1.64 13.18
N TYR A 65 1.45 -0.37 13.06
CA TYR A 65 0.79 0.72 13.76
C TYR A 65 -0.64 0.91 13.23
N LEU A 66 -0.79 1.20 11.95
CA LEU A 66 -2.09 1.52 11.32
C LEU A 66 -3.06 0.34 11.36
N PHE A 67 -2.63 -0.83 10.90
CA PHE A 67 -3.52 -1.97 10.71
C PHE A 67 -3.48 -2.97 11.87
N GLY A 68 -2.57 -2.81 12.82
CA GLY A 68 -2.52 -3.61 14.03
C GLY A 68 -2.98 -2.83 15.25
N LEU A 69 -2.12 -1.95 15.74
CA LEU A 69 -2.31 -1.29 17.04
C LEU A 69 -3.54 -0.37 17.07
N LEU A 70 -3.81 0.39 16.00
CA LEU A 70 -5.01 1.22 15.95
C LEU A 70 -6.29 0.38 15.85
N VAL A 71 -6.23 -0.76 15.17
CA VAL A 71 -7.37 -1.66 14.99
C VAL A 71 -7.79 -2.32 16.29
N GLU A 72 -6.84 -2.70 17.15
CA GLU A 72 -7.13 -3.21 18.51
C GLU A 72 -7.94 -2.23 19.37
N ARG A 73 -8.00 -0.93 19.02
CA ARG A 73 -8.74 0.09 19.77
C ARG A 73 -10.21 0.22 19.35
N ASN A 74 -10.88 -0.92 19.15
CA ASN A 74 -12.28 -0.99 18.72
C ASN A 74 -12.56 -0.42 17.32
N VAL A 75 -11.58 -0.44 16.41
CA VAL A 75 -11.87 -0.19 14.99
C VAL A 75 -12.24 -1.53 14.36
N SER A 76 -13.45 -1.63 13.81
CA SER A 76 -13.87 -2.82 13.09
C SER A 76 -13.41 -2.72 11.65
N LEU A 77 -12.33 -3.44 11.31
CA LEU A 77 -11.88 -3.65 9.93
C LEU A 77 -11.94 -5.13 9.59
N GLU A 78 -12.39 -5.44 8.38
CA GLU A 78 -12.29 -6.78 7.80
C GLU A 78 -10.99 -6.88 7.00
N PHE A 79 -10.17 -7.88 7.31
CA PHE A 79 -8.92 -8.15 6.60
C PHE A 79 -9.16 -9.16 5.50
N ILE A 80 -9.19 -8.68 4.25
CA ILE A 80 -9.33 -9.53 3.07
C ILE A 80 -7.94 -9.79 2.49
N ASN A 81 -7.53 -11.07 2.45
CA ASN A 81 -6.33 -11.43 1.73
C ASN A 81 -6.63 -11.48 0.23
N ILE A 82 -6.21 -10.42 -0.47
CA ILE A 82 -6.37 -10.29 -1.91
C ILE A 82 -5.23 -10.92 -2.70
N HIS A 83 -4.23 -11.54 -2.07
CA HIS A 83 -3.05 -12.10 -2.75
C HIS A 83 -3.42 -13.07 -3.89
N ASP A 84 -4.50 -13.82 -3.72
CA ASP A 84 -4.97 -14.81 -4.71
C ASP A 84 -6.12 -14.27 -5.60
N GLN A 85 -6.65 -13.08 -5.30
CA GLN A 85 -7.76 -12.45 -6.03
C GLN A 85 -7.30 -11.33 -6.95
N ILE A 86 -6.21 -10.69 -6.56
CA ILE A 86 -5.49 -9.68 -7.28
C ILE A 86 -4.11 -10.27 -7.42
N SER A 87 -3.50 -10.22 -8.60
CA SER A 87 -2.10 -10.61 -8.74
C SER A 87 -1.27 -9.55 -8.00
N VAL A 88 -1.13 -9.72 -6.67
CA VAL A 88 -0.21 -8.95 -5.82
C VAL A 88 1.19 -9.57 -5.89
N ASN A 89 1.34 -10.63 -6.69
CA ASN A 89 2.62 -11.13 -7.15
C ASN A 89 3.40 -9.96 -7.74
N GLU A 90 4.32 -9.39 -6.96
CA GLU A 90 5.33 -8.49 -7.49
C GLU A 90 5.99 -9.24 -8.66
N ARG A 91 5.70 -8.83 -9.90
CA ARG A 91 6.52 -9.32 -11.00
C ARG A 91 7.90 -8.73 -10.76
N PRO A 92 8.96 -9.56 -10.71
CA PRO A 92 10.32 -9.09 -10.45
C PRO A 92 10.85 -8.18 -11.57
N ASP A 93 10.09 -8.02 -12.66
CA ASP A 93 10.52 -7.41 -13.89
C ASP A 93 9.37 -6.60 -14.55
N PRO A 94 9.24 -5.29 -14.23
CA PRO A 94 8.23 -4.42 -14.84
C PRO A 94 8.36 -4.33 -16.37
N ASP A 95 9.56 -4.56 -16.91
CA ASP A 95 9.81 -4.59 -18.37
C ASP A 95 9.07 -5.74 -19.06
N LYS A 96 8.75 -6.80 -18.30
CA LYS A 96 7.89 -7.89 -18.78
C LYS A 96 6.43 -7.49 -18.84
N GLU A 97 5.96 -6.62 -17.96
CA GLU A 97 4.59 -6.08 -18.02
C GLU A 97 4.42 -5.18 -19.25
N ILE A 98 5.43 -4.35 -19.52
CA ILE A 98 5.54 -3.51 -20.73
C ILE A 98 5.40 -4.35 -22.01
N SER A 99 5.99 -5.54 -22.03
CA SER A 99 5.97 -6.46 -23.17
C SER A 99 4.77 -7.42 -23.22
N VAL A 100 3.91 -7.49 -22.19
CA VAL A 100 2.67 -8.28 -22.28
C VAL A 100 1.68 -7.60 -23.23
N ASN A 101 1.28 -8.34 -24.26
CA ASN A 101 0.25 -7.92 -25.20
C ASN A 101 -1.14 -8.24 -24.60
N GLY A 102 -1.66 -7.39 -23.71
CA GLY A 102 -2.91 -7.68 -23.00
C GLY A 102 -3.31 -6.68 -21.91
N LYS A 103 -4.25 -7.10 -21.06
CA LYS A 103 -4.69 -6.38 -19.85
C LYS A 103 -3.61 -6.47 -18.78
N PHE A 104 -3.39 -5.39 -18.03
CA PHE A 104 -2.54 -5.42 -16.85
C PHE A 104 -3.18 -6.30 -15.79
N GLU A 105 -2.42 -7.23 -15.23
CA GLU A 105 -2.93 -8.22 -14.26
C GLU A 105 -2.60 -7.82 -12.81
N PHE A 106 -1.80 -6.78 -12.62
CA PHE A 106 -1.22 -6.36 -11.34
C PHE A 106 -1.70 -4.96 -10.93
N ILE A 107 -1.97 -4.77 -9.64
CA ILE A 107 -2.46 -3.51 -9.08
C ILE A 107 -1.32 -2.63 -8.55
N CYS A 108 -0.13 -3.20 -8.31
CA CYS A 108 1.04 -2.47 -7.86
C CYS A 108 2.31 -3.12 -8.39
N PHE A 109 3.34 -2.31 -8.62
CA PHE A 109 4.66 -2.71 -9.09
C PHE A 109 5.71 -1.82 -8.45
N ARG A 110 6.88 -2.38 -8.12
CA ARG A 110 8.04 -1.58 -7.76
C ARG A 110 8.71 -1.09 -9.04
N ILE A 111 8.95 0.21 -9.09
CA ILE A 111 9.63 0.85 -10.21
C ILE A 111 11.05 1.18 -9.80
N LYS A 112 11.99 0.91 -10.71
CA LYS A 112 13.44 1.06 -10.46
C LYS A 112 13.93 2.46 -10.81
N SER A 113 13.25 3.17 -11.71
CA SER A 113 13.60 4.51 -12.17
C SER A 113 12.39 5.32 -12.64
N ASP A 114 12.49 6.65 -12.64
CA ASP A 114 11.45 7.55 -13.15
C ASP A 114 11.17 7.32 -14.67
N ASP A 115 12.19 6.88 -15.41
CA ASP A 115 12.06 6.53 -16.83
C ASP A 115 11.17 5.30 -17.00
N ASP A 116 11.38 4.25 -16.20
CA ASP A 116 10.54 3.05 -16.20
C ASP A 116 9.09 3.38 -15.81
N HIS A 117 8.91 4.28 -14.83
CA HIS A 117 7.58 4.79 -14.46
C HIS A 117 6.89 5.42 -15.66
N THR A 118 7.58 6.34 -16.33
CA THR A 118 7.07 7.07 -17.49
C THR A 118 6.71 6.14 -18.65
N GLN A 119 7.58 5.18 -18.96
CA GLN A 119 7.34 4.20 -20.02
C GLN A 119 6.12 3.33 -19.73
N LEU A 120 6.06 2.76 -18.53
CA LEU A 120 4.94 1.92 -18.10
C LEU A 120 3.62 2.68 -18.14
N TRP A 121 3.62 3.95 -17.72
CA TRP A 121 2.42 4.77 -17.70
C TRP A 121 1.95 5.21 -19.08
N THR A 122 2.89 5.51 -19.98
CA THR A 122 2.60 5.77 -21.39
C THR A 122 1.95 4.55 -22.04
N LEU A 123 2.51 3.37 -21.80
CA LEU A 123 1.98 2.11 -22.32
C LEU A 123 0.61 1.78 -21.73
N ARG A 124 0.39 2.02 -20.44
CA ARG A 124 -0.91 1.82 -19.79
C ARG A 124 -1.96 2.72 -20.41
N SER A 125 -1.66 4.00 -20.58
CA SER A 125 -2.55 5.01 -21.14
C SER A 125 -2.99 4.64 -22.57
N ASN A 126 -2.05 4.15 -23.39
CA ASN A 126 -2.34 3.69 -24.75
C ASN A 126 -3.20 2.41 -24.82
N LYS A 127 -3.26 1.64 -23.73
CA LYS A 127 -4.01 0.36 -23.65
C LYS A 127 -5.32 0.47 -22.88
N LEU A 128 -5.72 1.66 -22.41
CA LEU A 128 -7.01 1.83 -21.73
C LEU A 128 -8.17 1.58 -22.69
N SER A 129 -9.15 0.80 -22.25
CA SER A 129 -10.44 0.67 -22.93
C SER A 129 -11.20 1.99 -22.91
N SER A 130 -12.17 2.17 -23.82
CA SER A 130 -13.00 3.39 -23.85
C SER A 130 -13.69 3.68 -22.52
N TRP A 131 -14.14 2.64 -21.81
CA TRP A 131 -14.72 2.78 -20.48
C TRP A 131 -13.68 3.29 -19.46
N GLU A 132 -12.48 2.72 -19.44
CA GLU A 132 -11.41 3.17 -18.55
C GLU A 132 -10.97 4.61 -18.85
N GLN A 133 -10.91 5.00 -20.12
CA GLN A 133 -10.61 6.38 -20.53
C GLN A 133 -11.68 7.36 -20.03
N GLU A 134 -12.96 6.97 -20.11
CA GLU A 134 -14.08 7.79 -19.65
C GLU A 134 -14.15 7.89 -18.12
N HIS A 135 -13.65 6.92 -17.37
CA HIS A 135 -13.80 6.90 -15.90
C HIS A 135 -12.49 7.17 -15.15
N SER A 136 -11.34 7.16 -15.82
CA SER A 136 -10.05 7.51 -15.24
C SER A 136 -9.90 9.04 -15.12
N SER A 137 -9.93 9.54 -13.88
CA SER A 137 -9.59 10.93 -13.57
C SER A 137 -8.19 11.29 -14.06
N TYR A 138 -7.26 10.35 -13.96
CA TYR A 138 -5.88 10.52 -14.43
C TYR A 138 -5.81 10.72 -15.95
N PHE A 139 -6.45 9.85 -16.74
CA PHE A 139 -6.43 9.96 -18.21
C PHE A 139 -7.01 11.29 -18.67
N LYS A 140 -8.11 11.72 -18.05
CA LYS A 140 -8.71 13.04 -18.30
C LYS A 140 -7.76 14.18 -17.95
N SER A 141 -7.08 14.14 -16.81
CA SER A 141 -6.13 15.19 -16.44
C SER A 141 -4.93 15.27 -17.38
N PHE A 142 -4.39 14.15 -17.85
CA PHE A 142 -3.18 14.16 -18.68
C PHE A 142 -3.43 14.52 -20.15
N HIS A 143 -4.61 14.18 -20.69
CA HIS A 143 -4.94 14.45 -22.10
C HIS A 143 -5.85 15.67 -22.30
N ASN A 144 -6.54 16.16 -21.28
CA ASN A 144 -7.39 17.36 -21.39
C ASN A 144 -6.84 18.59 -20.65
N SER A 145 -5.67 18.53 -19.98
CA SER A 145 -5.06 19.72 -19.39
C SER A 145 -3.93 20.27 -20.26
N GLU A 146 -4.08 21.53 -20.68
CA GLU A 146 -2.93 22.42 -20.74
C GLU A 146 -2.30 22.41 -19.33
N ALA A 147 -1.07 21.89 -19.25
CA ALA A 147 -0.12 22.02 -18.14
C ALA A 147 -0.74 22.18 -16.74
N SER A 148 -1.08 21.07 -16.08
CA SER A 148 -1.21 21.07 -14.62
C SER A 148 -0.51 19.84 -14.06
N THR A 149 0.70 20.06 -13.58
CA THR A 149 1.52 19.09 -12.86
C THR A 149 0.78 18.63 -11.60
N PHE A 150 0.52 17.34 -11.48
CA PHE A 150 0.08 16.73 -10.22
C PHE A 150 1.04 15.61 -9.84
N VAL A 151 1.55 15.69 -8.61
CA VAL A 151 2.34 14.64 -7.97
C VAL A 151 1.36 13.74 -7.23
N VAL A 152 1.37 12.45 -7.55
CA VAL A 152 0.72 11.40 -6.74
C VAL A 152 1.85 10.61 -6.09
N VAL A 153 1.89 10.62 -4.75
CA VAL A 153 2.78 9.79 -3.93
C VAL A 153 2.12 8.44 -3.71
#